data_AF-A0A4V3J8F5-F1
#
_entry.id   AF-A0A4V3J8F5-F1
#
_cell.length_a   1.000
_cell.length_b   1.000
_cell.length_c   1.000
_cell.angle_alpha   90.00
_cell.angle_beta   90.00
_cell.angle_gamma   90.00
#
_symmetry.space_group_name_H-M   'P 1'
#
loop_
_entity.id
_entity.type
_entity.pdbx_description
1 polymer ?
#
loop_
_entity_poly.entity_id
_entity_poly.type
_entity_poly.pdbx_seq_one_letter_code
_entity_poly.pdbx_strand_id
1 'polypeptide(L)'
;MTHRASPRIRLTAGGPTFKKARATPGGSKKRKSPKKTRKFSKKQLAARKPLDQSWRHLYAAVGRRDWPAGRVACAAVSNEINQLAANLTLEDRHLLLEYRQRIGEGEARDRGLQDP
;
A
#
# COMPACT_ATOMS: atom_id res chain seq x y z
N MET A 1 -41.09 18.31 38.73
CA MET A 1 -39.63 18.21 38.53
C MET A 1 -39.21 16.76 38.73
N THR A 2 -39.01 16.02 37.65
CA THR A 2 -38.65 14.59 37.69
C THR A 2 -37.19 14.45 37.27
N HIS A 3 -36.29 14.35 38.26
CA HIS A 3 -34.88 14.07 38.02
C HIS A 3 -34.70 12.60 37.59
N ARG A 4 -34.46 12.37 36.29
CA ARG A 4 -33.97 11.07 35.79
C ARG A 4 -32.47 10.98 36.12
N ALA A 5 -32.12 10.22 37.15
CA ALA A 5 -30.74 9.84 37.41
C ALA A 5 -30.26 8.88 36.30
N SER A 6 -29.33 9.33 35.45
CA SER A 6 -28.66 8.48 34.46
C SER A 6 -27.67 7.53 35.15
N PRO A 7 -27.69 6.21 34.85
CA PRO A 7 -26.72 5.28 35.41
C PRO A 7 -25.41 5.23 34.59
N ARG A 8 -24.31 5.43 35.31
CA ARG A 8 -22.98 4.76 35.28
C ARG A 8 -22.35 4.37 33.92
N ILE A 9 -21.19 4.96 33.64
CA ILE A 9 -19.98 4.22 33.21
C ILE A 9 -18.78 4.74 34.02
N ARG A 10 -18.26 3.90 34.92
CA ARG A 10 -16.94 4.12 35.54
C ARG A 10 -15.90 3.53 34.61
N LEU A 11 -15.03 4.37 34.03
CA LEU A 11 -13.83 3.90 33.34
C LEU A 11 -12.92 3.24 34.38
N THR A 12 -12.96 1.91 34.47
CA THR A 12 -11.96 1.14 35.19
C THR A 12 -10.66 1.22 34.41
N ALA A 13 -9.82 2.19 34.74
CA ALA A 13 -8.42 2.23 34.36
C ALA A 13 -7.66 1.10 35.09
N GLY A 14 -7.91 -0.13 34.68
CA GLY A 14 -7.15 -1.32 35.05
C GLY A 14 -6.38 -1.80 33.83
N GLY A 15 -5.13 -1.35 33.68
CA GLY A 15 -4.21 -1.80 32.64
C GLY A 15 -2.77 -1.69 33.13
N PRO A 16 -1.94 -2.73 32.96
CA PRO A 16 -0.80 -3.02 33.82
C PRO A 16 0.34 -2.01 33.70
N THR A 17 0.92 -1.73 34.86
CA THR A 17 2.17 -0.99 35.07
C THR A 17 3.29 -1.55 34.18
N PHE A 18 3.72 -0.76 33.19
CA PHE A 18 4.97 -0.99 32.48
C PHE A 18 6.11 -0.95 33.48
N LYS A 19 6.64 -2.12 33.86
CA LYS A 19 7.88 -2.22 34.62
C LYS A 19 8.97 -1.49 33.82
N LYS A 20 9.53 -0.44 34.41
CA LYS A 20 10.77 0.20 33.96
C LYS A 20 11.87 -0.87 33.98
N ALA A 21 12.17 -1.44 32.82
CA ALA A 21 13.39 -2.22 32.65
C ALA A 21 14.56 -1.26 32.83
N ARG A 22 15.33 -1.52 33.90
CA ARG A 22 16.58 -0.89 34.30
C ARG A 22 17.50 -0.67 33.08
N ALA A 23 17.92 0.57 32.87
CA ALA A 23 19.02 0.87 31.96
C ALA A 23 20.32 0.33 32.57
N THR A 24 20.88 -0.71 31.95
CA THR A 24 22.26 -1.15 32.19
C THR A 24 23.09 -0.62 31.02
N PRO A 25 24.04 0.31 31.23
CA PRO A 25 24.96 0.72 30.18
C PRO A 25 26.09 -0.30 30.11
N GLY A 26 26.18 -1.02 28.98
CA GLY A 26 27.34 -1.86 28.70
C GLY A 26 27.03 -3.10 27.88
N GLY A 27 27.73 -3.25 26.75
CA GLY A 27 28.02 -4.56 26.18
C GLY A 27 27.43 -4.82 24.80
N SER A 28 28.18 -4.42 23.78
CA SER A 28 28.15 -4.88 22.39
C SER A 28 27.56 -6.28 22.17
N LYS A 29 26.33 -6.38 21.64
CA LYS A 29 25.84 -7.57 20.93
C LYS A 29 24.96 -7.15 19.76
N LYS A 30 25.38 -7.61 18.57
CA LYS A 30 24.71 -7.58 17.25
C LYS A 30 23.21 -7.28 17.34
N ARG A 31 22.80 -6.14 16.77
CA ARG A 31 21.39 -5.79 16.52
C ARG A 31 20.74 -6.94 15.74
N LYS A 32 19.93 -7.77 16.42
CA LYS A 32 18.95 -8.64 15.76
C LYS A 32 17.94 -7.71 15.08
N SER A 33 18.00 -7.63 13.76
CA SER A 33 17.04 -6.90 12.93
C SER A 33 15.61 -7.33 13.29
N PRO A 34 14.72 -6.43 13.73
CA PRO A 34 13.34 -6.76 13.99
C PRO A 34 12.58 -6.60 12.68
N LYS A 35 12.26 -7.69 12.01
CA LYS A 35 10.99 -7.89 11.27
C LYS A 35 11.07 -9.22 10.54
N LYS A 36 10.23 -10.15 10.96
CA LYS A 36 9.80 -11.24 10.08
C LYS A 36 9.15 -10.55 8.87
N THR A 37 9.90 -10.39 7.77
CA THR A 37 9.29 -10.14 6.47
C THR A 37 8.30 -11.27 6.29
N ARG A 38 7.01 -10.96 6.29
CA ARG A 38 5.95 -11.95 6.07
C ARG A 38 6.13 -12.44 4.63
N LYS A 39 6.98 -13.47 4.46
CA LYS A 39 7.33 -14.00 3.14
C LYS A 39 6.04 -14.55 2.55
N PHE A 40 5.69 -14.07 1.36
CA PHE A 40 4.54 -14.59 0.62
C PHE A 40 4.68 -16.11 0.48
N SER A 41 3.56 -16.83 0.63
CA SER A 41 3.55 -18.27 0.38
C SER A 41 3.87 -18.55 -1.10
N LYS A 42 4.37 -19.75 -1.44
CA LYS A 42 4.62 -20.14 -2.84
C LYS A 42 3.40 -19.91 -3.75
N LYS A 43 2.18 -20.15 -3.24
CA LYS A 43 0.93 -19.92 -3.96
C LYS A 43 0.66 -18.43 -4.21
N GLN A 44 0.92 -17.58 -3.21
CA GLN A 44 0.79 -16.12 -3.33
C GLN A 44 1.83 -15.54 -4.31
N LEU A 45 3.04 -16.08 -4.30
CA LEU A 45 4.11 -15.67 -5.20
C LEU A 45 3.80 -16.06 -6.65
N ALA A 46 3.21 -17.24 -6.88
CA ALA A 46 2.74 -17.66 -8.20
C ALA A 46 1.59 -16.77 -8.70
N ALA A 47 0.62 -16.45 -7.85
CA ALA A 47 -0.49 -15.57 -8.17
C ALA A 47 -0.06 -14.11 -8.44
N ARG A 48 1.13 -13.70 -7.97
CA ARG A 48 1.68 -12.35 -8.19
C ARG A 48 2.47 -12.21 -9.49
N LYS A 49 2.90 -13.31 -10.11
CA LYS A 49 3.66 -13.26 -11.37
C LYS A 49 2.93 -12.50 -12.50
N PRO A 50 1.62 -12.71 -12.73
CA PRO A 50 0.88 -11.96 -13.75
C PRO A 50 0.82 -10.47 -13.41
N LEU A 51 0.61 -10.12 -12.14
CA LEU A 51 0.63 -8.74 -11.67
C LEU A 51 1.99 -8.07 -11.93
N ASP A 52 3.10 -8.73 -11.61
CA ASP A 52 4.45 -8.21 -11.86
C ASP A 52 4.71 -8.00 -13.36
N GLN A 53 4.19 -8.87 -14.22
CA GLN A 53 4.28 -8.70 -15.67
C GLN A 53 3.49 -7.47 -16.14
N SER A 54 2.24 -7.32 -15.69
CA SER A 54 1.40 -6.15 -16.00
C SER A 54 2.06 -4.85 -15.53
N TRP A 55 2.70 -4.85 -14.36
CA TRP A 55 3.49 -3.72 -13.89
C TRP A 55 4.65 -3.36 -14.80
N ARG A 56 5.41 -4.35 -15.29
CA ARG A 56 6.49 -4.10 -16.25
C ARG A 56 5.99 -3.48 -17.55
N HIS A 57 4.85 -3.93 -18.05
CA HIS A 57 4.22 -3.33 -19.24
C HIS A 57 3.80 -1.88 -18.99
N LEU A 58 3.21 -1.60 -17.82
CA LEU A 58 2.82 -0.24 -17.43
C LEU A 58 4.04 0.68 -17.30
N TYR A 59 5.12 0.22 -16.64
CA TYR A 59 6.36 0.99 -16.53
C TYR A 59 7.00 1.27 -17.88
N ALA A 60 7.01 0.28 -18.79
CA ALA A 60 7.54 0.44 -20.13
C ALA A 60 6.71 1.44 -20.96
N ALA A 61 5.38 1.38 -20.90
CA ALA A 61 4.50 2.30 -21.62
C ALA A 61 4.67 3.74 -21.14
N VAL A 62 4.66 3.95 -19.82
CA VAL A 62 4.86 5.27 -19.20
C VAL A 62 6.26 5.80 -19.48
N GLY A 63 7.29 4.95 -19.43
CA GLY A 63 8.66 5.33 -19.77
C GLY A 63 8.84 5.75 -21.24
N ARG A 64 8.05 5.17 -22.16
CA ARG A 64 8.00 5.56 -23.57
C ARG A 64 7.09 6.75 -23.85
N ARG A 65 6.40 7.28 -22.83
CA ARG A 65 5.31 8.28 -22.97
C ARG A 65 4.19 7.82 -23.91
N ASP A 66 4.01 6.51 -24.05
CA ASP A 66 2.91 5.92 -24.80
C ASP A 66 1.68 5.85 -23.89
N TRP A 67 0.94 6.95 -23.84
CA TRP A 67 -0.21 7.08 -22.95
C TRP A 67 -1.38 6.16 -23.29
N PRO A 68 -1.75 5.95 -24.57
CA PRO A 68 -2.76 4.95 -24.94
C PRO A 68 -2.38 3.54 -24.46
N ALA A 69 -1.14 3.09 -24.70
CA ALA A 69 -0.69 1.80 -24.20
C ALA A 69 -0.63 1.78 -22.66
N GLY A 70 -0.26 2.90 -22.04
CA GLY A 70 -0.27 3.10 -20.59
C GLY A 70 -1.65 2.88 -19.98
N ARG A 71 -2.72 3.42 -20.60
CA ARG A 71 -4.10 3.19 -20.14
C ARG A 71 -4.50 1.72 -20.21
N VAL A 72 -4.18 1.04 -21.32
CA VAL A 72 -4.46 -0.39 -21.49
C VAL A 72 -3.72 -1.21 -20.43
N ALA A 73 -2.44 -0.91 -20.20
CA ALA A 73 -1.65 -1.58 -19.16
C ALA A 73 -2.17 -1.31 -17.74
N CYS A 74 -2.65 -0.09 -17.46
CA CYS A 74 -3.29 0.27 -16.19
C CYS A 74 -4.56 -0.57 -15.93
N ALA A 75 -5.40 -0.75 -16.96
CA ALA A 75 -6.58 -1.61 -16.87
C ALA A 75 -6.20 -3.07 -16.61
N ALA A 76 -5.15 -3.58 -17.27
CA ALA A 76 -4.63 -4.92 -17.03
C ALA A 76 -4.13 -5.10 -15.58
N VAL A 77 -3.33 -4.16 -15.05
CA VAL A 77 -2.89 -4.18 -13.64
C VAL A 77 -4.08 -4.16 -12.68
N SER A 78 -5.10 -3.33 -12.95
CA SER A 78 -6.33 -3.29 -12.14
C SER A 78 -7.05 -4.64 -12.10
N ASN A 79 -7.18 -5.31 -13.25
CA ASN A 79 -7.80 -6.63 -13.35
C ASN A 79 -7.02 -7.69 -12.55
N GLU A 80 -5.69 -7.69 -12.65
CA GLU A 80 -4.84 -8.61 -11.87
C GLU A 80 -4.95 -8.35 -10.36
N ILE A 81 -4.98 -7.09 -9.95
CA ILE A 81 -5.19 -6.71 -8.53
C ILE A 81 -6.55 -7.18 -8.01
N ASN A 82 -7.61 -7.11 -8.83
CA ASN A 82 -8.95 -7.53 -8.44
C ASN A 82 -9.09 -9.05 -8.27
N GLN A 83 -8.28 -9.83 -8.99
CA GLN A 83 -8.21 -11.28 -8.83
C GLN A 83 -7.46 -11.72 -7.57
N LEU A 84 -6.69 -10.82 -6.95
CA LEU A 84 -5.90 -11.07 -5.74
C LEU A 84 -6.64 -10.63 -4.48
N ALA A 85 -6.33 -11.29 -3.36
CA ALA A 85 -6.91 -10.94 -2.07
C ALA A 85 -6.56 -9.48 -1.68
N ALA A 86 -7.55 -8.71 -1.23
CA ALA A 86 -7.42 -7.27 -1.00
C ALA A 86 -6.29 -6.87 -0.01
N ASN A 87 -5.95 -7.76 0.92
CA ASN A 87 -4.86 -7.56 1.88
C ASN A 87 -3.46 -7.74 1.29
N LEU A 88 -3.33 -8.35 0.10
CA LEU A 88 -2.06 -8.55 -0.58
C LEU A 88 -1.63 -7.36 -1.44
N THR A 89 -2.59 -6.54 -1.89
CA THR A 89 -2.39 -5.58 -2.99
C THR A 89 -2.69 -4.13 -2.59
N LEU A 90 -2.76 -3.81 -1.30
CA LEU A 90 -3.15 -2.47 -0.85
C LEU A 90 -2.12 -1.42 -1.31
N GLU A 91 -0.83 -1.75 -1.20
CA GLU A 91 0.27 -0.95 -1.75
C GLU A 91 0.20 -0.87 -3.29
N ASP A 92 -0.07 -1.98 -3.97
CA ASP A 92 -0.20 -2.01 -5.44
C ASP A 92 -1.36 -1.14 -5.93
N ARG A 93 -2.47 -1.05 -5.17
CA ARG A 93 -3.61 -0.17 -5.48
C ARG A 93 -3.24 1.31 -5.35
N HIS A 94 -2.49 1.68 -4.32
CA HIS A 94 -1.98 3.04 -4.20
C HIS A 94 -1.07 3.40 -5.37
N LEU A 95 -0.13 2.52 -5.70
CA LEU A 95 0.77 2.73 -6.84
C LEU A 95 0.00 2.84 -8.17
N LEU A 96 -1.06 2.06 -8.35
CA LEU A 96 -1.89 2.12 -9.56
C LEU A 96 -2.57 3.48 -9.72
N LEU A 97 -3.04 4.07 -8.61
CA LEU A 97 -3.63 5.41 -8.63
C LEU A 97 -2.61 6.48 -9.03
N GLU A 98 -1.38 6.40 -8.52
CA GLU A 98 -0.29 7.32 -8.90
C GLU A 98 0.02 7.23 -10.41
N TYR A 99 0.11 6.02 -10.95
CA TYR A 99 0.35 5.82 -12.38
C TYR A 99 -0.81 6.31 -13.24
N ARG A 100 -2.05 6.14 -12.79
CA ARG A 100 -3.24 6.67 -13.48
C ARG A 100 -3.21 8.20 -13.54
N GLN A 101 -2.80 8.87 -12.46
CA GLN A 101 -2.61 10.33 -12.45
C GLN A 101 -1.48 10.75 -13.40
N ARG A 102 -0.32 10.09 -13.34
CA ARG A 102 0.82 10.38 -14.24
C ARG A 102 0.47 10.24 -15.72
N ILE A 103 -0.29 9.21 -16.09
CA ILE A 103 -0.77 9.04 -17.47
C ILE A 103 -1.69 10.19 -17.86
N GLY A 104 -2.66 10.55 -17.00
CA GLY A 104 -3.56 11.68 -17.25
C GLY A 104 -2.83 13.01 -17.41
N GLU A 105 -1.86 13.29 -16.53
CA GLU A 105 -1.02 14.50 -16.62
C GLU A 105 -0.13 14.49 -17.87
N GLY A 106 0.44 13.33 -18.22
CA GLY A 106 1.23 13.15 -19.43
C GLY A 106 0.41 13.43 -20.69
N GLU A 107 -0.81 12.90 -20.76
CA GLU A 107 -1.74 13.17 -21.86
C GLU A 107 -2.18 14.62 -21.91
N ALA A 108 -2.45 15.25 -20.77
CA ALA A 108 -2.85 16.65 -20.71
C ALA A 108 -1.70 17.57 -21.17
N ARG A 109 -0.46 17.26 -20.77
CA ARG A 109 0.73 17.99 -21.24
C ARG A 109 0.97 17.82 -22.73
N ASP A 110 0.84 16.61 -23.26
CA ASP A 110 1.05 16.37 -24.68
C ASP A 110 -0.05 17.01 -25.54
N ARG A 111 -1.30 17.04 -25.06
CA ARG A 111 -2.39 17.78 -25.71
C ARG A 111 -2.24 19.30 -25.59
N GLY A 112 -1.81 19.80 -24.43
CA GLY A 112 -1.54 21.23 -24.24
C GLY A 112 -0.32 21.76 -24.99
N LEU A 113 0.58 20.88 -25.44
CA LEU A 113 1.64 21.22 -26.39
C LEU A 113 1.16 21.24 -27.87
N GLN A 114 -0.04 20.73 -28.16
CA GLN A 114 -0.59 20.66 -29.51
C GLN A 114 -1.49 21.86 -29.89
N ASP A 115 -1.81 22.75 -28.96
CA ASP A 115 -2.50 24.02 -29.26
C ASP A 115 -1.47 25.17 -29.34
N PRO A 116 -1.13 25.66 -30.56
CA PRO A 116 -0.44 26.93 -30.76
C PRO A 116 -1.37 28.15 -30.58
#